data_AF-A0A4R4ERX2-F1
#
_entry.id   AF-A0A4R4ERX2-F1
#
_cell.length_a   1.000
_cell.length_b   1.000
_cell.length_c   1.000
_cell.angle_alpha   90.00
_cell.angle_beta   90.00
_cell.angle_gamma   90.00
#
_symmetry.space_group_name_H-M   'P 1'
#
loop_
_entity.id
_entity.type
_entity.pdbx_description
1 polymer ?
#
loop_
_entity_poly.entity_id
_entity_poly.type
_entity_poly.pdbx_seq_one_letter_code
_entity_poly.pdbx_strand_id
1 'polypeptide(L)'
;MTHRNRPPGASAAAGAIATAVAALALLTACASTPPTPAAPGAAAAQPAASAAPLDPILDPAYGPLVEAKAGPYRFRIPAAYFRTQLGPYFDGSWGVELLWPRLGPVPLGGRRDLDVRGQARVVSVDYSYIDRVDINSLIERYVTPNGDSAEQLEDPTQSLHLRSRHGPVHGLWRYSVDYATHKRHIDKFHGGHPAMLEPRNRNDWYVAYRPDGRLRTLIDCDSLEFPEQYVIEGERLRHLGGVPIPGCVHYFTLPERKVRVMLDYNRVFLKDWALFERRAVELLDAFLVND
;
A
#
# COMPACT_ATOMS: atom_id res chain seq x y z
N MET A 1 -57.49 35.60 -36.10
CA MET A 1 -58.30 36.49 -35.24
C MET A 1 -58.14 35.97 -33.82
N THR A 2 -57.61 36.66 -32.81
CA THR A 2 -57.19 38.05 -32.61
C THR A 2 -56.42 38.09 -31.27
N HIS A 3 -55.34 38.90 -31.23
CA HIS A 3 -54.75 39.68 -30.11
C HIS A 3 -54.68 39.10 -28.67
N ARG A 4 -53.47 38.97 -28.08
CA ARG A 4 -52.73 40.01 -27.29
C ARG A 4 -53.57 40.64 -26.16
N ASN A 5 -53.08 40.55 -24.92
CA ASN A 5 -52.56 41.74 -24.22
C ASN A 5 -51.87 41.45 -22.87
N ARG A 6 -50.83 42.26 -22.64
CA ARG A 6 -50.03 42.45 -21.43
C ARG A 6 -50.61 43.67 -20.64
N PRO A 7 -49.99 44.16 -19.55
CA PRO A 7 -50.61 44.57 -18.29
C PRO A 7 -50.79 46.11 -18.16
N PRO A 8 -51.06 46.63 -16.95
CA PRO A 8 -50.38 47.82 -16.45
C PRO A 8 -49.82 47.58 -15.03
N GLY A 9 -48.71 48.17 -14.55
CA GLY A 9 -48.33 49.59 -14.49
C GLY A 9 -48.47 50.03 -13.02
N ALA A 10 -47.40 50.10 -12.20
CA ALA A 10 -46.39 51.16 -12.04
C ALA A 10 -46.85 52.42 -11.25
N SER A 11 -45.93 52.92 -10.40
CA SER A 11 -45.87 54.16 -9.59
C SER A 11 -46.39 54.09 -8.14
N ALA A 12 -45.55 54.27 -7.09
CA ALA A 12 -44.76 55.45 -6.65
C ALA A 12 -45.70 56.60 -6.18
N ALA A 13 -45.55 57.31 -5.06
CA ALA A 13 -44.59 57.44 -3.96
C ALA A 13 -45.35 58.17 -2.79
N ALA A 14 -44.99 58.01 -1.51
CA ALA A 14 -44.24 58.98 -0.68
C ALA A 14 -45.04 59.52 0.54
N GLY A 15 -44.36 59.51 1.70
CA GLY A 15 -44.61 60.36 2.89
C GLY A 15 -45.51 59.77 3.98
N ALA A 16 -45.28 59.90 5.29
CA ALA A 16 -44.14 60.39 6.08
C ALA A 16 -44.37 59.98 7.58
N ILE A 17 -43.29 59.49 8.21
CA ILE A 17 -42.81 59.74 9.59
C ILE A 17 -43.79 59.65 10.78
N ALA A 18 -43.57 58.64 11.65
CA ALA A 18 -43.51 58.85 13.10
C ALA A 18 -42.62 57.78 13.76
N THR A 19 -41.59 58.28 14.43
CA THR A 19 -40.54 57.62 15.20
C THR A 19 -41.03 56.90 16.46
N ALA A 20 -40.52 55.69 16.72
CA ALA A 20 -40.29 55.19 18.06
C ALA A 20 -38.92 54.52 18.12
N VAL A 21 -38.02 55.15 18.87
CA VAL A 21 -36.65 54.71 19.17
C VAL A 21 -36.72 53.60 20.21
N ALA A 22 -36.11 52.45 19.93
CA ALA A 22 -35.66 51.51 20.95
C ALA A 22 -34.26 51.02 20.56
N ALA A 23 -33.35 51.16 21.52
CA ALA A 23 -31.91 51.07 21.36
C ALA A 23 -31.37 49.63 21.58
N LEU A 24 -30.06 49.50 21.31
CA LEU A 24 -29.13 48.37 21.54
C LEU A 24 -29.14 47.27 20.47
N ALA A 25 -28.01 46.79 19.93
CA ALA A 25 -26.60 46.98 20.25
C ALA A 25 -25.75 46.73 18.98
N LEU A 26 -24.57 47.35 18.93
CA LEU A 26 -23.55 47.18 17.90
C LEU A 26 -23.00 45.75 17.93
N LEU A 27 -23.07 45.05 16.80
CA LEU A 27 -22.14 43.96 16.50
C LEU A 27 -21.56 44.19 15.10
N THR A 28 -20.26 44.41 15.09
CA THR A 28 -19.36 44.47 13.94
C THR A 28 -19.54 43.25 13.05
N ALA A 29 -20.07 43.43 11.84
CA ALA A 29 -20.08 42.41 10.81
C ALA A 29 -18.68 42.31 10.18
N CYS A 30 -17.82 41.47 10.74
CA CYS A 30 -16.67 40.95 10.02
C CYS A 30 -17.19 39.98 8.96
N ALA A 31 -16.97 40.31 7.68
CA ALA A 31 -17.24 39.41 6.57
C ALA A 31 -16.33 38.17 6.70
N SER A 32 -16.92 37.02 7.00
CA SER A 32 -16.24 35.73 6.99
C SER A 32 -16.27 35.16 5.57
N THR A 33 -15.13 35.15 4.90
CA THR A 33 -14.88 34.37 3.69
C THR A 33 -15.24 32.90 3.95
N PRO A 34 -15.93 32.19 3.04
CA PRO A 34 -16.11 30.75 3.20
C PRO A 34 -14.74 30.06 3.24
N PRO A 35 -14.52 29.08 4.13
CA PRO A 35 -13.22 28.44 4.26
C PRO A 35 -12.90 27.72 2.96
N THR A 36 -11.76 28.07 2.36
CA THR A 36 -11.07 27.27 1.35
C THR A 36 -10.99 25.82 1.85
N PRO A 37 -11.36 24.80 1.04
CA PRO A 37 -11.14 23.43 1.46
C PRO A 37 -9.66 23.25 1.77
N ALA A 38 -9.38 22.87 3.01
CA ALA A 38 -8.04 22.59 3.48
C ALA A 38 -7.37 21.62 2.50
N ALA A 39 -6.12 21.92 2.13
CA ALA A 39 -5.25 20.96 1.48
C ALA A 39 -5.31 19.62 2.25
N PRO A 40 -5.23 18.46 1.58
CA PRO A 40 -5.29 17.17 2.27
C PRO A 40 -4.17 17.11 3.32
N GLY A 41 -4.55 17.38 4.57
CA GLY A 41 -3.66 17.32 5.70
C GLY A 41 -3.14 15.90 5.85
N ALA A 42 -1.86 15.80 6.14
CA ALA A 42 -1.16 14.57 6.44
C ALA A 42 -1.98 13.70 7.42
N ALA A 43 -2.67 12.70 6.89
CA ALA A 43 -3.19 11.61 7.69
C ALA A 43 -2.01 10.67 8.01
N ALA A 44 -1.14 11.09 8.92
CA ALA A 44 -0.24 10.18 9.60
C ALA A 44 -1.04 9.43 10.69
N ALA A 45 -2.04 8.65 10.25
CA ALA A 45 -2.52 7.54 11.05
C ALA A 45 -1.46 6.45 10.92
N GLN A 46 -0.50 6.42 11.85
CA GLN A 46 0.43 5.30 11.97
C GLN A 46 -0.42 4.03 12.13
N PRO A 47 -0.25 3.00 11.28
CA PRO A 47 -1.00 1.77 11.45
C PRO A 47 -0.63 1.14 12.78
N ALA A 48 -1.64 0.63 13.50
CA ALA A 48 -1.44 -0.09 14.75
C ALA A 48 -0.58 -1.33 14.47
N ALA A 49 0.71 -1.22 14.76
CA ALA A 49 1.65 -2.32 14.76
C ALA A 49 1.17 -3.38 15.77
N SER A 50 1.45 -4.65 15.50
CA SER A 50 1.33 -5.70 16.50
C SER A 50 1.94 -5.25 17.83
N ALA A 51 1.19 -5.44 18.93
CA ALA A 51 1.64 -5.10 20.28
C ALA A 51 2.72 -6.05 20.82
N ALA A 52 3.02 -7.13 20.09
CA ALA A 52 4.07 -8.06 20.46
C ALA A 52 5.45 -7.38 20.38
N PRO A 53 6.33 -7.55 21.37
CA PRO A 53 7.69 -7.02 21.29
C PRO A 53 8.43 -7.71 20.14
N LEU A 54 9.24 -6.92 19.43
CA LEU A 54 10.09 -7.45 18.36
C LEU A 54 11.23 -8.27 18.94
N ASP A 55 11.61 -9.32 18.22
CA ASP A 55 12.79 -10.11 18.57
C ASP A 55 14.08 -9.32 18.28
N PRO A 56 15.18 -9.58 19.02
CA PRO A 56 16.47 -8.98 18.71
C PRO A 56 16.91 -9.31 17.28
N ILE A 57 17.73 -8.47 16.66
CA ILE A 57 18.23 -8.73 15.29
C ILE A 57 19.44 -9.66 15.32
N LEU A 58 20.39 -9.36 16.20
CA LEU A 58 21.67 -10.05 16.35
C LEU A 58 21.68 -10.86 17.65
N ASP A 59 21.08 -12.04 17.61
CA ASP A 59 21.19 -13.05 18.67
C ASP A 59 22.17 -14.15 18.22
N PRO A 60 23.19 -14.51 19.03
CA PRO A 60 24.07 -15.65 18.73
C PRO A 60 23.32 -16.97 18.47
N ALA A 61 22.11 -17.14 19.03
CA ALA A 61 21.27 -18.32 18.79
C ALA A 61 20.76 -18.42 17.33
N TYR A 62 20.84 -17.34 16.55
CA TYR A 62 20.45 -17.32 15.14
C TYR A 62 21.52 -17.91 14.20
N GLY A 63 22.62 -18.42 14.77
CA GLY A 63 23.65 -19.15 14.04
C GLY A 63 24.76 -18.25 13.49
N PRO A 64 25.68 -18.83 12.70
CA PRO A 64 26.83 -18.11 12.20
C PRO A 64 26.42 -16.97 11.26
N LEU A 65 27.25 -15.93 11.21
CA LEU A 65 27.08 -14.84 10.24
C LEU A 65 27.56 -15.30 8.86
N VAL A 66 26.70 -15.17 7.86
CA VAL A 66 26.97 -15.50 6.46
C VAL A 66 27.01 -14.21 5.65
N GLU A 67 27.97 -14.10 4.74
CA GLU A 67 28.10 -12.94 3.89
C GLU A 67 27.05 -12.96 2.77
N ALA A 68 26.37 -11.84 2.58
CA ALA A 68 25.51 -11.56 1.43
C ALA A 68 25.91 -10.20 0.81
N LYS A 69 25.56 -9.99 -0.46
CA LYS A 69 25.89 -8.75 -1.18
C LYS A 69 24.66 -8.18 -1.87
N ALA A 70 24.55 -6.85 -1.88
CA ALA A 70 23.62 -6.14 -2.74
C ALA A 70 24.39 -5.00 -3.42
N GLY A 71 24.80 -5.21 -4.67
CA GLY A 71 25.68 -4.27 -5.37
C GLY A 71 27.01 -4.09 -4.63
N PRO A 72 27.42 -2.85 -4.29
CA PRO A 72 28.67 -2.60 -3.57
C PRO A 72 28.58 -2.93 -2.07
N TYR A 73 27.39 -3.15 -1.52
CA TYR A 73 27.20 -3.36 -0.08
C TYR A 73 27.42 -4.81 0.31
N ARG A 74 28.13 -5.00 1.43
CA ARG A 74 28.36 -6.30 2.07
C ARG A 74 27.56 -6.38 3.36
N PHE A 75 26.93 -7.52 3.59
CA PHE A 75 26.10 -7.78 4.75
C PHE A 75 26.56 -9.05 5.46
N ARG A 76 26.53 -9.04 6.79
CA ARG A 76 26.76 -10.22 7.64
C ARG A 76 25.46 -10.58 8.34
N ILE A 77 24.82 -11.63 7.85
CA ILE A 77 23.45 -12.00 8.21
C ILE A 77 23.50 -13.33 8.98
N PRO A 78 22.89 -13.44 10.17
CA PRO A 78 22.77 -14.73 10.86
C PRO A 78 22.06 -15.77 9.97
N ALA A 79 22.61 -16.99 9.91
CA ALA A 79 22.14 -18.04 9.03
C ALA A 79 20.62 -18.30 9.14
N ALA A 80 20.04 -18.21 10.34
CA ALA A 80 18.62 -18.47 10.59
C ALA A 80 17.65 -17.55 9.80
N TYR A 81 18.10 -16.37 9.37
CA TYR A 81 17.26 -15.47 8.57
C TYR A 81 17.06 -15.96 7.14
N PHE A 82 18.00 -16.71 6.56
CA PHE A 82 17.83 -17.19 5.20
C PHE A 82 16.77 -18.28 5.14
N ARG A 83 15.99 -18.32 4.06
CA ARG A 83 15.00 -19.39 3.81
C ARG A 83 15.63 -20.79 3.84
N THR A 84 16.84 -20.93 3.31
CA THR A 84 17.61 -22.19 3.32
C THR A 84 18.29 -22.45 4.67
N GLN A 85 18.36 -21.43 5.52
CA GLN A 85 19.14 -21.38 6.75
C GLN A 85 20.65 -21.63 6.55
N LEU A 86 21.15 -21.39 5.35
CA LEU A 86 22.55 -21.60 4.97
C LEU A 86 23.20 -20.34 4.40
N GLY A 87 22.47 -19.51 3.66
CA GLY A 87 23.01 -18.32 3.01
C GLY A 87 22.23 -17.90 1.76
N PRO A 88 22.81 -16.98 0.95
CA PRO A 88 22.27 -16.57 -0.35
C PRO A 88 22.01 -17.76 -1.30
N TYR A 89 21.16 -17.52 -2.29
CA TYR A 89 20.94 -18.46 -3.39
C TYR A 89 22.17 -18.54 -4.32
N PHE A 90 22.19 -19.56 -5.19
CA PHE A 90 23.33 -19.84 -6.08
C PHE A 90 23.62 -18.71 -7.08
N ASP A 91 22.61 -17.90 -7.42
CA ASP A 91 22.71 -16.74 -8.30
C ASP A 91 23.13 -15.46 -7.56
N GLY A 92 23.42 -15.56 -6.26
CA GLY A 92 23.77 -14.44 -5.39
C GLY A 92 22.59 -13.62 -4.91
N SER A 93 21.35 -13.92 -5.33
CA SER A 93 20.16 -13.31 -4.77
C SER A 93 19.97 -13.77 -3.32
N TRP A 94 19.35 -12.91 -2.51
CA TRP A 94 19.09 -13.24 -1.13
C TRP A 94 17.90 -12.46 -0.59
N GLY A 95 17.31 -13.07 0.43
CA GLY A 95 16.25 -12.50 1.22
C GLY A 95 16.26 -13.13 2.61
N VAL A 96 15.44 -12.58 3.49
CA VAL A 96 15.27 -13.06 4.86
C VAL A 96 13.82 -13.45 5.08
N GLU A 97 13.57 -14.42 5.94
CA GLU A 97 12.24 -14.82 6.39
C GLU A 97 12.04 -14.43 7.85
N LEU A 98 10.91 -13.78 8.12
CA LEU A 98 10.52 -13.28 9.44
C LEU A 98 9.23 -13.95 9.89
N LEU A 99 9.11 -14.25 11.18
CA LEU A 99 7.88 -14.80 11.75
C LEU A 99 7.03 -13.70 12.40
N TRP A 100 5.89 -13.37 11.79
CA TRP A 100 4.88 -12.52 12.42
C TRP A 100 4.39 -13.15 13.73
N PRO A 101 4.12 -12.41 14.83
CA PRO A 101 4.15 -10.95 14.92
C PRO A 101 5.48 -10.35 15.38
N ARG A 102 6.41 -11.17 15.88
CA ARG A 102 7.63 -10.69 16.54
C ARG A 102 8.76 -10.36 15.56
N LEU A 103 8.63 -10.83 14.32
CA LEU A 103 9.52 -10.55 13.19
C LEU A 103 10.99 -10.88 13.47
N GLY A 104 11.23 -11.93 14.26
CA GLY A 104 12.49 -12.65 14.32
C GLY A 104 12.56 -13.75 13.26
N PRO A 105 13.73 -14.39 13.09
CA PRO A 105 13.90 -15.47 12.13
C PRO A 105 13.16 -16.74 12.57
N VAL A 106 12.98 -17.67 11.64
CA VAL A 106 12.63 -19.05 11.99
C VAL A 106 13.81 -19.68 12.75
N PRO A 107 13.59 -20.38 13.88
CA PRO A 107 14.68 -21.04 14.60
C PRO A 107 15.52 -21.94 13.68
N LEU A 108 16.83 -21.97 13.90
CA LEU A 108 17.76 -22.73 13.07
C LEU A 108 17.38 -24.22 13.06
N GLY A 109 17.28 -24.82 11.87
CA GLY A 109 16.76 -26.18 11.65
C GLY A 109 15.23 -26.29 11.60
N GLY A 110 14.51 -25.37 12.25
CA GLY A 110 13.06 -25.44 12.41
C GLY A 110 12.23 -25.08 11.18
N ARG A 111 12.86 -24.63 10.08
CA ARG A 111 12.13 -24.21 8.86
C ARG A 111 11.34 -25.34 8.21
N ARG A 112 11.88 -26.56 8.26
CA ARG A 112 11.23 -27.78 7.73
C ARG A 112 10.08 -28.26 8.61
N ASP A 113 10.08 -27.86 9.88
CA ASP A 113 9.12 -28.31 10.89
C ASP A 113 7.92 -27.35 11.04
N LEU A 114 7.89 -26.26 10.28
CA LEU A 114 6.75 -25.33 10.30
C LEU A 114 5.48 -26.04 9.80
N ASP A 115 4.47 -26.12 10.68
CA ASP A 115 3.12 -26.50 10.31
C ASP A 115 2.47 -25.44 9.39
N VAL A 116 1.28 -25.75 8.87
CA VAL A 116 0.55 -24.84 7.96
C VAL A 116 0.35 -23.44 8.59
N ARG A 117 0.12 -23.35 9.89
CA ARG A 117 -0.05 -22.05 10.59
C ARG A 117 1.27 -21.32 10.77
N GLY A 118 2.36 -22.04 11.03
CA GLY A 118 3.72 -21.49 11.08
C GLY A 118 4.13 -20.94 9.73
N GLN A 119 3.89 -21.69 8.65
CA GLN A 119 4.14 -21.23 7.28
C GLN A 119 3.30 -19.99 6.94
N ALA A 120 2.03 -19.96 7.34
CA ALA A 120 1.15 -18.82 7.11
C ALA A 120 1.56 -17.54 7.87
N ARG A 121 2.53 -17.61 8.81
CA ARG A 121 3.07 -16.47 9.54
C ARG A 121 4.40 -15.94 8.97
N VAL A 122 4.95 -16.63 7.97
CA VAL A 122 6.20 -16.21 7.33
C VAL A 122 5.95 -14.95 6.51
N VAL A 123 6.82 -13.96 6.72
CA VAL A 123 6.97 -12.77 5.89
C VAL A 123 8.32 -12.89 5.22
N SER A 124 8.33 -13.02 3.90
CA SER A 124 9.58 -13.04 3.12
C SER A 124 9.98 -11.62 2.78
N VAL A 125 11.27 -11.30 2.83
CA VAL A 125 11.82 -9.98 2.51
C VAL A 125 13.05 -10.14 1.62
N ASP A 126 12.94 -9.74 0.36
CA ASP A 126 14.01 -9.80 -0.62
C ASP A 126 14.63 -8.41 -0.85
N TYR A 127 15.96 -8.37 -0.96
CA TYR A 127 16.72 -7.15 -1.20
C TYR A 127 17.41 -7.22 -2.56
N SER A 128 17.16 -6.24 -3.43
CA SER A 128 17.77 -6.18 -4.76
C SER A 128 18.43 -4.83 -4.99
N TYR A 129 19.71 -4.82 -5.34
CA TYR A 129 20.39 -3.60 -5.78
C TYR A 129 19.96 -3.23 -7.19
N ILE A 130 19.66 -1.95 -7.42
CA ILE A 130 19.12 -1.42 -8.66
C ILE A 130 20.12 -0.43 -9.27
N ASP A 131 20.74 -0.83 -10.38
CA ASP A 131 21.72 -0.05 -11.12
C ASP A 131 21.31 0.29 -12.55
N ARG A 132 20.26 -0.37 -13.08
CA ARG A 132 19.82 -0.20 -14.47
C ARG A 132 18.76 0.88 -14.69
N VAL A 133 18.11 1.33 -13.62
CA VAL A 133 17.02 2.33 -13.69
C VAL A 133 17.09 3.29 -12.51
N ASP A 134 16.47 4.47 -12.63
CA ASP A 134 16.37 5.39 -11.50
C ASP A 134 15.51 4.78 -10.38
N ILE A 135 16.15 4.45 -9.26
CA ILE A 135 15.53 3.89 -8.07
C ILE A 135 14.35 4.74 -7.58
N ASN A 136 14.42 6.06 -7.73
CA ASN A 136 13.36 6.94 -7.25
C ASN A 136 12.05 6.76 -8.03
N SER A 137 12.15 6.40 -9.31
CA SER A 137 11.01 6.17 -10.21
C SER A 137 10.48 4.74 -10.18
N LEU A 138 11.14 3.83 -9.44
CA LEU A 138 10.92 2.41 -9.59
C LEU A 138 9.51 1.99 -9.16
N ILE A 139 8.96 2.59 -8.11
CA ILE A 139 7.60 2.27 -7.64
C ILE A 139 6.56 2.75 -8.64
N GLU A 140 6.73 3.94 -9.21
CA GLU A 140 5.84 4.47 -10.24
C GLU A 140 5.83 3.60 -11.50
N ARG A 141 6.96 2.97 -11.85
CA ARG A 141 7.04 2.04 -12.98
C ARG A 141 6.22 0.76 -12.78
N TYR A 142 5.96 0.33 -11.54
CA TYR A 142 5.10 -0.84 -11.29
C TYR A 142 3.62 -0.56 -11.53
N VAL A 143 3.23 0.72 -11.53
CA VAL A 143 1.84 1.13 -11.65
C VAL A 143 1.55 1.91 -12.94
N THR A 144 2.49 1.85 -13.88
CA THR A 144 2.43 2.49 -15.19
C THR A 144 2.59 1.39 -16.24
N PRO A 145 1.76 1.37 -17.30
CA PRO A 145 1.91 0.42 -18.39
C PRO A 145 3.34 0.40 -18.97
N ASN A 146 3.83 -0.78 -19.30
CA ASN A 146 5.21 -0.99 -19.75
C ASN A 146 5.39 -0.93 -21.28
N GLY A 147 4.36 -0.53 -22.03
CA GLY A 147 4.39 -0.40 -23.48
C GLY A 147 3.49 0.73 -23.99
N ASP A 148 3.41 0.84 -25.32
CA ASP A 148 2.80 1.95 -26.05
C ASP A 148 1.59 1.53 -26.90
N SER A 149 1.24 0.24 -26.91
CA SER A 149 0.06 -0.24 -27.61
C SER A 149 -1.22 0.23 -26.91
N ALA A 150 -2.29 0.44 -27.69
CA ALA A 150 -3.60 0.79 -27.14
C ALA A 150 -4.11 -0.29 -26.16
N GLU A 151 -3.75 -1.56 -26.37
CA GLU A 151 -4.04 -2.65 -25.44
C GLU A 151 -3.40 -2.36 -24.07
N GLN A 152 -2.09 -2.16 -24.02
CA GLN A 152 -1.39 -1.95 -22.74
C GLN A 152 -1.79 -0.63 -22.06
N LEU A 153 -1.93 0.44 -22.83
CA LEU A 153 -2.26 1.77 -22.29
C LEU A 153 -3.69 1.84 -21.73
N GLU A 154 -4.61 1.04 -22.24
CA GLU A 154 -6.01 1.00 -21.78
C GLU A 154 -6.28 -0.12 -20.75
N ASP A 155 -5.28 -0.95 -20.41
CA ASP A 155 -5.44 -2.03 -19.44
C ASP A 155 -5.50 -1.48 -18.00
N PRO A 156 -6.67 -1.54 -17.32
CA PRO A 156 -6.81 -1.02 -15.97
C PRO A 156 -6.05 -1.85 -14.92
N THR A 157 -5.63 -3.08 -15.26
CA THR A 157 -4.85 -3.93 -14.36
C THR A 157 -3.40 -3.46 -14.23
N GLN A 158 -2.87 -2.75 -15.24
CA GLN A 158 -1.48 -2.29 -15.28
C GLN A 158 -1.30 -0.81 -14.91
N SER A 159 -2.40 -0.10 -14.64
CA SER A 159 -2.40 1.36 -14.59
C SER A 159 -3.11 1.92 -13.36
N LEU A 160 -2.40 2.68 -12.51
CA LEU A 160 -3.01 3.33 -11.34
C LEU A 160 -4.08 4.34 -11.73
N HIS A 161 -3.89 5.05 -12.84
CA HIS A 161 -4.77 6.15 -13.23
C HIS A 161 -6.12 5.66 -13.79
N LEU A 162 -6.19 4.39 -14.20
CA LEU A 162 -7.43 3.74 -14.66
C LEU A 162 -8.19 3.03 -13.53
N ARG A 163 -7.61 2.97 -12.33
CA ARG A 163 -8.20 2.30 -11.17
C ARG A 163 -9.07 3.24 -10.35
N SER A 164 -10.08 2.68 -9.70
CA SER A 164 -10.96 3.40 -8.78
C SER A 164 -10.25 3.62 -7.45
N ARG A 165 -10.04 4.88 -7.06
CA ARG A 165 -9.47 5.25 -5.76
C ARG A 165 -10.54 5.20 -4.66
N HIS A 166 -10.20 4.58 -3.53
CA HIS A 166 -11.06 4.43 -2.35
C HIS A 166 -10.45 5.15 -1.14
N GLY A 167 -11.20 5.24 -0.03
CA GLY A 167 -10.70 5.80 1.23
C GLY A 167 -9.53 5.02 1.84
N PRO A 168 -8.84 5.60 2.83
CA PRO A 168 -7.65 4.99 3.42
C PRO A 168 -7.98 3.72 4.22
N VAL A 169 -7.14 2.68 4.05
CA VAL A 169 -7.15 1.42 4.79
C VAL A 169 -5.79 1.26 5.46
N HIS A 170 -5.74 1.21 6.78
CA HIS A 170 -4.47 1.14 7.55
C HIS A 170 -3.45 2.24 7.17
N GLY A 171 -3.93 3.43 6.81
CA GLY A 171 -3.09 4.55 6.36
C GLY A 171 -2.65 4.49 4.89
N LEU A 172 -3.13 3.51 4.11
CA LEU A 172 -2.86 3.36 2.68
C LEU A 172 -4.07 3.73 1.83
N TRP A 173 -3.88 4.37 0.68
CA TRP A 173 -4.95 4.57 -0.29
C TRP A 173 -5.17 3.28 -1.08
N ARG A 174 -6.40 2.76 -1.11
CA ARG A 174 -6.74 1.56 -1.90
C ARG A 174 -7.19 1.93 -3.31
N TYR A 175 -6.75 1.16 -4.30
CA TYR A 175 -7.08 1.28 -5.71
C TYR A 175 -7.54 -0.09 -6.24
N SER A 176 -8.78 -0.16 -6.71
CA SER A 176 -9.33 -1.40 -7.27
C SER A 176 -9.55 -1.28 -8.78
N VAL A 177 -9.48 -2.42 -9.48
CA VAL A 177 -9.89 -2.50 -10.87
C VAL A 177 -11.42 -2.59 -10.93
N ASP A 178 -12.08 -1.68 -11.65
CA ASP A 178 -13.51 -1.77 -11.90
C ASP A 178 -13.81 -2.92 -12.87
N TYR A 179 -14.69 -3.85 -12.48
CA TYR A 179 -15.02 -5.04 -13.27
C TYR A 179 -15.56 -4.67 -14.66
N ALA A 180 -16.47 -3.70 -14.74
CA ALA A 180 -17.08 -3.33 -16.02
C ALA A 180 -16.04 -2.73 -16.98
N THR A 181 -15.12 -1.93 -16.46
CA THR A 181 -14.00 -1.34 -17.21
C THR A 181 -13.03 -2.41 -17.70
N HIS A 182 -12.62 -3.32 -16.82
CA HIS A 182 -11.77 -4.45 -17.22
C HIS A 182 -12.46 -5.36 -18.25
N LYS A 183 -13.75 -5.65 -18.06
CA LYS A 183 -14.51 -6.44 -19.03
C LYS A 183 -14.53 -5.80 -20.42
N ARG A 184 -14.78 -4.49 -20.52
CA ARG A 184 -14.75 -3.78 -21.80
C ARG A 184 -13.37 -3.89 -22.47
N HIS A 185 -12.30 -3.80 -21.70
CA HIS A 185 -10.94 -3.97 -22.19
C HIS A 185 -10.71 -5.40 -22.74
N ILE A 186 -11.08 -6.44 -21.97
CA ILE A 186 -10.97 -7.84 -22.41
C ILE A 186 -11.84 -8.16 -23.63
N ASP A 187 -13.06 -7.63 -23.70
CA ASP A 187 -13.93 -7.79 -24.87
C ASP A 187 -13.30 -7.17 -26.12
N LYS A 188 -12.68 -5.99 -25.99
CA LYS A 188 -12.08 -5.22 -27.09
C LYS A 188 -10.81 -5.89 -27.65
N PHE A 189 -9.90 -6.34 -26.78
CA PHE A 189 -8.57 -6.78 -27.20
C PHE A 189 -8.37 -8.29 -27.16
N HIS A 190 -9.19 -9.01 -26.40
CA HIS A 190 -9.02 -10.46 -26.17
C HIS A 190 -10.27 -11.28 -26.45
N GLY A 191 -11.29 -10.71 -27.10
CA GLY A 191 -12.49 -11.45 -27.50
C GLY A 191 -13.37 -11.94 -26.34
N GLY A 192 -13.21 -11.39 -25.13
CA GLY A 192 -14.13 -11.64 -24.01
C GLY A 192 -13.88 -12.96 -23.26
N HIS A 193 -12.66 -13.50 -23.25
CA HIS A 193 -12.35 -14.77 -22.56
C HIS A 193 -12.67 -14.73 -21.05
N PRO A 194 -13.58 -15.59 -20.53
CA PRO A 194 -14.02 -15.52 -19.13
C PRO A 194 -12.91 -15.69 -18.08
N ALA A 195 -11.89 -16.50 -18.40
CA ALA A 195 -10.75 -16.72 -17.50
C ALA A 195 -9.95 -15.44 -17.21
N MET A 196 -9.94 -14.47 -18.12
CA MET A 196 -9.31 -13.16 -17.91
C MET A 196 -10.12 -12.28 -16.96
N LEU A 197 -11.42 -12.55 -16.80
CA LEU A 197 -12.32 -11.87 -15.88
C LEU A 197 -12.38 -12.51 -14.50
N GLU A 198 -11.46 -13.41 -14.16
CA GLU A 198 -11.36 -13.96 -12.81
C GLU A 198 -10.81 -12.91 -11.82
N PRO A 199 -11.21 -12.95 -10.53
CA PRO A 199 -10.77 -11.98 -9.54
C PRO A 199 -9.25 -11.92 -9.32
N ARG A 200 -8.54 -13.04 -9.55
CA ARG A 200 -7.07 -13.11 -9.50
C ARG A 200 -6.34 -12.23 -10.52
N ASN A 201 -7.05 -11.74 -11.54
CA ASN A 201 -6.51 -10.81 -12.53
C ASN A 201 -6.86 -9.35 -12.21
N ARG A 202 -7.47 -9.09 -11.03
CA ARG A 202 -7.94 -7.76 -10.61
C ARG A 202 -7.51 -7.47 -9.18
N ASN A 203 -6.23 -7.66 -8.91
CA ASN A 203 -5.66 -7.41 -7.60
C ASN A 203 -5.93 -5.98 -7.10
N ASP A 204 -6.10 -5.83 -5.80
CA ASP A 204 -6.23 -4.54 -5.15
C ASP A 204 -4.84 -3.97 -4.86
N TRP A 205 -4.64 -2.69 -5.19
CA TRP A 205 -3.40 -1.98 -4.90
C TRP A 205 -3.59 -1.07 -3.70
N TYR A 206 -2.65 -1.10 -2.77
CA TYR A 206 -2.58 -0.19 -1.64
C TYR A 206 -1.31 0.63 -1.74
N VAL A 207 -1.43 1.95 -1.66
CA VAL A 207 -0.29 2.85 -1.89
C VAL A 207 -0.11 3.85 -0.75
N ALA A 208 1.16 4.11 -0.43
CA ALA A 208 1.56 5.24 0.39
C ALA A 208 2.30 6.27 -0.46
N TYR A 209 2.03 7.55 -0.21
CA TYR A 209 2.69 8.67 -0.88
C TYR A 209 3.75 9.29 0.02
N ARG A 210 4.80 9.81 -0.61
CA ARG A 210 5.75 10.74 -0.01
C ARG A 210 5.10 12.14 0.12
N PRO A 211 5.66 13.04 0.95
CA PRO A 211 5.17 14.41 1.06
C PRO A 211 5.19 15.20 -0.26
N ASP A 212 6.08 14.85 -1.18
CA ASP A 212 6.19 15.45 -2.52
C ASP A 212 5.15 14.90 -3.54
N GLY A 213 4.27 13.98 -3.10
CA GLY A 213 3.24 13.36 -3.93
C GLY A 213 3.71 12.14 -4.74
N ARG A 214 4.98 11.74 -4.64
CA ARG A 214 5.49 10.53 -5.30
C ARG A 214 5.09 9.26 -4.55
N LEU A 215 5.12 8.12 -5.24
CA LEU A 215 4.82 6.84 -4.59
C LEU A 215 6.01 6.41 -3.73
N ARG A 216 5.74 6.13 -2.46
CA ARG A 216 6.72 5.55 -1.54
C ARG A 216 6.63 4.02 -1.53
N THR A 217 5.40 3.53 -1.51
CA THR A 217 5.05 2.14 -1.24
C THR A 217 3.95 1.70 -2.20
N LEU A 218 4.08 0.51 -2.75
CA LEU A 218 3.03 -0.21 -3.47
C LEU A 218 2.85 -1.58 -2.81
N ILE A 219 1.61 -1.94 -2.50
CA ILE A 219 1.25 -3.26 -2.02
C ILE A 219 0.17 -3.80 -2.95
N ASP A 220 0.53 -4.82 -3.72
CA ASP A 220 -0.36 -5.54 -4.61
C ASP A 220 -0.90 -6.77 -3.86
N CYS A 221 -2.19 -6.79 -3.56
CA CYS A 221 -2.82 -7.91 -2.87
C CYS A 221 -3.89 -8.55 -3.74
N ASP A 222 -4.12 -9.84 -3.53
CA ASP A 222 -5.28 -10.52 -4.11
C ASP A 222 -6.56 -9.71 -3.89
N SER A 223 -7.48 -9.76 -4.86
CA SER A 223 -8.75 -9.02 -4.84
C SER A 223 -9.56 -9.30 -3.57
N LEU A 224 -10.20 -8.27 -3.01
CA LEU A 224 -11.16 -8.41 -1.89
C LEU A 224 -12.39 -9.27 -2.23
N GLU A 225 -12.59 -9.62 -3.50
CA GLU A 225 -13.54 -10.66 -3.90
C GLU A 225 -13.15 -12.05 -3.36
N PHE A 226 -11.86 -12.29 -3.07
CA PHE A 226 -11.43 -13.47 -2.32
C PHE A 226 -11.61 -13.21 -0.81
N PRO A 227 -12.40 -14.05 -0.10
CA PRO A 227 -12.57 -13.90 1.34
C PRO A 227 -11.28 -14.21 2.10
N GLU A 228 -11.08 -13.52 3.22
CA GLU A 228 -10.00 -13.86 4.15
C GLU A 228 -10.11 -15.31 4.62
N GLN A 229 -8.95 -15.97 4.75
CA GLN A 229 -8.86 -17.34 5.24
C GLN A 229 -8.22 -17.46 6.61
N TYR A 230 -7.71 -16.35 7.14
CA TYR A 230 -7.17 -16.29 8.48
C TYR A 230 -7.80 -15.15 9.27
N VAL A 231 -7.92 -15.37 10.57
CA VAL A 231 -8.20 -14.33 11.55
C VAL A 231 -7.05 -14.30 12.55
N ILE A 232 -6.63 -13.09 12.90
CA ILE A 232 -5.61 -12.85 13.93
C ILE A 232 -6.25 -12.91 15.32
N GLU A 233 -5.71 -13.74 16.19
CA GLU A 233 -6.13 -13.91 17.58
C GLU A 233 -4.93 -13.72 18.51
N GLY A 234 -4.70 -12.47 18.96
CA GLY A 234 -3.47 -12.11 19.67
C GLY A 234 -2.26 -12.33 18.78
N GLU A 235 -1.34 -13.20 19.20
CA GLU A 235 -0.13 -13.57 18.45
C GLU A 235 -0.31 -14.81 17.55
N ARG A 236 -1.54 -15.32 17.43
CA ARG A 236 -1.86 -16.54 16.68
C ARG A 236 -2.72 -16.27 15.46
N LEU A 237 -2.70 -17.21 14.53
CA LEU A 237 -3.62 -17.29 13.40
C LEU A 237 -4.60 -18.44 13.60
N ARG A 238 -5.88 -18.16 13.39
CA ARG A 238 -6.91 -19.18 13.21
C ARG A 238 -7.28 -19.27 11.74
N HIS A 239 -7.16 -20.46 11.16
CA HIS A 239 -7.57 -20.76 9.79
C HIS A 239 -9.10 -20.93 9.72
N LEU A 240 -9.71 -20.39 8.68
CA LEU A 240 -11.15 -20.46 8.41
C LEU A 240 -11.54 -21.62 7.48
N GLY A 241 -10.56 -22.37 6.97
CA GLY A 241 -10.77 -23.62 6.23
C GLY A 241 -10.96 -23.48 4.71
N GLY A 242 -10.93 -22.27 4.16
CA GLY A 242 -11.04 -22.05 2.72
C GLY A 242 -9.69 -21.86 2.01
N VAL A 243 -9.77 -21.88 0.68
CA VAL A 243 -8.69 -21.65 -0.28
C VAL A 243 -9.24 -20.87 -1.49
N PRO A 244 -8.42 -20.06 -2.19
CA PRO A 244 -7.02 -19.74 -1.90
C PRO A 244 -6.86 -18.86 -0.65
N ILE A 245 -5.66 -18.83 -0.07
CA ILE A 245 -5.29 -17.89 1.00
C ILE A 245 -4.84 -16.59 0.32
N PRO A 246 -5.53 -15.45 0.54
CA PRO A 246 -5.14 -14.19 -0.08
C PRO A 246 -3.76 -13.72 0.39
N GLY A 247 -2.89 -13.39 -0.56
CA GLY A 247 -1.55 -12.87 -0.36
C GLY A 247 -1.39 -11.40 -0.76
N CYS A 248 -0.23 -10.85 -0.45
CA CYS A 248 0.23 -9.55 -0.88
C CYS A 248 1.71 -9.60 -1.28
N VAL A 249 2.05 -8.87 -2.33
CA VAL A 249 3.42 -8.51 -2.71
C VAL A 249 3.60 -7.01 -2.49
N HIS A 250 4.57 -6.66 -1.65
CA HIS A 250 4.82 -5.29 -1.18
C HIS A 250 6.17 -4.81 -1.69
N TYR A 251 6.18 -3.66 -2.36
CA TYR A 251 7.37 -3.00 -2.84
C TYR A 251 7.59 -1.64 -2.19
N PHE A 252 8.81 -1.39 -1.76
CA PHE A 252 9.31 -0.05 -1.47
C PHE A 252 10.80 0.06 -1.83
N THR A 253 11.37 1.26 -1.76
CA THR A 253 12.77 1.51 -2.12
C THR A 253 13.52 2.22 -1.00
N LEU A 254 14.83 1.99 -0.98
CA LEU A 254 15.83 2.66 -0.16
C LEU A 254 16.79 3.42 -1.09
N PRO A 255 16.44 4.66 -1.50
CA PRO A 255 17.17 5.38 -2.55
C PRO A 255 18.65 5.59 -2.23
N GLU A 256 19.00 5.83 -0.97
CA GLU A 256 20.37 6.11 -0.50
C GLU A 256 21.29 4.93 -0.79
N ARG A 257 20.75 3.70 -0.76
CA ARG A 257 21.48 2.46 -1.04
C ARG A 257 21.16 1.88 -2.41
N LYS A 258 20.27 2.51 -3.18
CA LYS A 258 19.71 1.97 -4.43
C LYS A 258 19.18 0.54 -4.27
N VAL A 259 18.55 0.24 -3.13
CA VAL A 259 17.98 -1.09 -2.86
C VAL A 259 16.48 -1.04 -3.05
N ARG A 260 15.93 -1.96 -3.83
CA ARG A 260 14.50 -2.31 -3.81
C ARG A 260 14.28 -3.38 -2.77
N VAL A 261 13.27 -3.19 -1.93
CA VAL A 261 12.77 -4.21 -1.01
C VAL A 261 11.45 -4.74 -1.55
N MET A 262 11.34 -6.07 -1.62
CA MET A 262 10.10 -6.78 -1.93
C MET A 262 9.73 -7.65 -0.74
N LEU A 263 8.48 -7.60 -0.29
CA LEU A 263 7.95 -8.50 0.73
C LEU A 263 6.83 -9.34 0.16
N ASP A 264 6.72 -10.57 0.66
CA ASP A 264 5.61 -11.50 0.38
C ASP A 264 5.04 -11.97 1.72
N TYR A 265 3.73 -11.77 1.91
CA TYR A 265 3.01 -12.16 3.11
C TYR A 265 1.50 -12.33 2.87
N ASN A 266 0.82 -13.04 3.76
CA ASN A 266 -0.65 -13.19 3.72
C ASN A 266 -1.38 -11.86 3.98
N ARG A 267 -2.42 -11.56 3.20
CA ARG A 267 -3.17 -10.29 3.23
C ARG A 267 -3.76 -9.94 4.59
N VAL A 268 -4.06 -10.94 5.42
CA VAL A 268 -4.48 -10.75 6.83
C VAL A 268 -3.52 -9.87 7.63
N PHE A 269 -2.24 -9.82 7.24
CA PHE A 269 -1.20 -9.00 7.87
C PHE A 269 -1.05 -7.60 7.28
N LEU A 270 -1.85 -7.21 6.29
CA LEU A 270 -1.75 -5.90 5.64
C LEU A 270 -1.78 -4.74 6.65
N LYS A 271 -2.48 -4.88 7.78
CA LYS A 271 -2.51 -3.88 8.85
C LYS A 271 -1.12 -3.55 9.43
N ASP A 272 -0.16 -4.46 9.35
CA ASP A 272 1.19 -4.33 9.91
C ASP A 272 2.23 -3.89 8.84
N TRP A 273 1.80 -3.51 7.64
CA TRP A 273 2.69 -3.18 6.52
C TRP A 273 3.83 -2.20 6.89
N ALA A 274 3.54 -1.15 7.66
CA ALA A 274 4.56 -0.18 8.03
C ALA A 274 5.53 -0.71 9.09
N LEU A 275 5.10 -1.69 9.90
CA LEU A 275 6.00 -2.42 10.79
C LEU A 275 6.96 -3.28 9.97
N PHE A 276 6.48 -3.91 8.90
CA PHE A 276 7.33 -4.71 8.01
C PHE A 276 8.37 -3.85 7.29
N GLU A 277 7.99 -2.68 6.76
CA GLU A 277 8.97 -1.76 6.17
C GLU A 277 10.05 -1.37 7.18
N ARG A 278 9.66 -0.92 8.38
CA ARG A 278 10.61 -0.51 9.42
C ARG A 278 11.56 -1.65 9.77
N ARG A 279 11.01 -2.85 9.98
CA ARG A 279 11.81 -4.02 10.35
C ARG A 279 12.78 -4.42 9.24
N ALA A 280 12.35 -4.37 7.99
CA ALA A 280 13.25 -4.63 6.85
C ALA A 280 14.42 -3.63 6.79
N VAL A 281 14.17 -2.35 7.06
CA VAL A 281 15.24 -1.34 7.13
C VAL A 281 16.18 -1.61 8.31
N GLU A 282 15.63 -1.86 9.50
CA GLU A 282 16.44 -2.17 10.69
C GLU A 282 17.34 -3.39 10.48
N LEU A 283 16.82 -4.46 9.85
CA LEU A 283 17.58 -5.66 9.52
C LEU A 283 18.72 -5.33 8.56
N LEU A 284 18.43 -4.63 7.46
CA LEU A 284 19.43 -4.27 6.47
C LEU A 284 20.55 -3.41 7.09
N ASP A 285 20.20 -2.46 7.94
CA ASP A 285 21.15 -1.59 8.65
C ASP A 285 21.99 -2.36 9.66
N ALA A 286 21.37 -3.25 10.44
CA ALA A 286 22.07 -4.06 11.44
C ALA A 286 23.05 -5.07 10.83
N PHE A 287 22.77 -5.56 9.62
CA PHE A 287 23.64 -6.50 8.93
C PHE A 287 24.76 -5.84 8.13
N LEU A 288 24.67 -4.53 7.87
CA LEU A 288 25.63 -3.82 7.03
C LEU A 288 27.04 -3.88 7.65
N VAL A 289 28.01 -4.26 6.83
CA VAL A 289 29.43 -4.18 7.18
C VAL A 289 29.92 -2.76 6.86
N ASN A 290 30.32 -2.02 7.89
CA ASN A 290 31.03 -0.75 7.73
C ASN A 290 32.53 -1.06 7.74
N ASP A 291 33.19 -0.91 6.59
CA ASP A 291 34.65 -0.98 6.48
C ASP A 291 35.30 0.32 7.00
#